data_AF-A0A381W427-F1
#
_entry.id   AF-A0A381W427-F1
#
_cell.length_a   1.000
_cell.length_b   1.000
_cell.length_c   1.000
_cell.angle_alpha   90.00
_cell.angle_beta   90.00
_cell.angle_gamma   90.00
#
_symmetry.space_group_name_H-M   'P 1'
#
loop_
_entity.id
_entity.type
_entity.pdbx_description
1 polymer ?
#
loop_
_entity_poly.entity_id
_entity_poly.type
_entity_poly.pdbx_seq_one_letter_code
_entity_poly.pdbx_strand_id
1 'polypeptide(L)'
;AEHRVVYNFESGKDVNVENAQSFPTQHPRCGTSFLFIVLLSAILVFAMVDTIVIYFLGTISLPIRLLFHLPMIPFVSGIGYELIKLSSKSDSIFFSILKKPGLLLQNITTKQPEDDMVVVSITALKEAFGDKYKDMVGKEYTAEAIG
;
A
#
# COMPACT_ATOMS: atom_id res chain seq x y z
N ALA A 1 -5.70 -11.43 -8.76
CA ALA A 1 -5.05 -12.74 -8.55
C ALA A 1 -3.98 -12.63 -7.45
N GLU A 2 -3.00 -11.76 -7.60
CA GLU A 2 -1.96 -11.47 -6.58
C GLU A 2 -2.52 -11.28 -5.16
N HIS A 3 -3.45 -10.34 -4.95
CA HIS A 3 -4.03 -10.07 -3.62
C HIS A 3 -4.59 -11.32 -2.93
N ARG A 4 -5.24 -12.20 -3.70
CA ARG A 4 -5.83 -13.45 -3.22
C ARG A 4 -4.77 -14.47 -2.82
N VAL A 5 -3.72 -14.57 -3.62
CA VAL A 5 -2.57 -15.46 -3.35
C VAL A 5 -1.80 -14.99 -2.11
N VAL A 6 -1.59 -13.67 -1.98
CA VAL A 6 -0.97 -13.08 -0.79
C VAL A 6 -1.83 -13.35 0.45
N TYR A 7 -3.15 -13.15 0.39
CA TYR A 7 -4.03 -13.51 1.49
C TYR A 7 -3.96 -14.99 1.87
N ASN A 8 -3.93 -15.87 0.88
CA ASN A 8 -3.81 -17.30 1.12
C ASN A 8 -2.50 -17.63 1.83
N PHE A 9 -1.39 -17.09 1.35
CA PHE A 9 -0.08 -17.23 1.98
C PHE A 9 -0.06 -16.71 3.42
N GLU A 10 -0.61 -15.52 3.66
CA GLU A 10 -0.66 -14.91 5.00
C GLU A 10 -1.57 -15.68 5.96
N SER A 11 -2.61 -16.35 5.45
CA SER A 11 -3.51 -17.18 6.25
C SER A 11 -2.88 -18.50 6.75
N GLY A 12 -1.66 -18.82 6.34
CA GLY A 12 -0.99 -20.08 6.70
C GLY A 12 -1.57 -21.33 6.06
N LYS A 13 -2.62 -21.21 5.23
CA LYS A 13 -3.19 -22.32 4.47
C LYS A 13 -2.27 -22.72 3.31
N ASP A 14 -2.54 -23.90 2.75
CA ASP A 14 -1.82 -24.37 1.58
C ASP A 14 -2.06 -23.46 0.37
N VAL A 15 -0.96 -23.07 -0.29
CA VAL A 15 -0.97 -22.11 -1.40
C VAL A 15 -1.35 -22.81 -2.70
N ASN A 16 -2.66 -22.97 -2.89
CA ASN A 16 -3.28 -23.54 -4.08
C ASN A 16 -4.40 -22.63 -4.62
N VAL A 17 -4.90 -22.95 -5.82
CA VAL A 17 -5.90 -22.14 -6.53
C VAL A 17 -7.22 -22.09 -5.76
N GLU A 18 -7.69 -23.23 -5.25
CA GLU A 18 -8.96 -23.34 -4.53
C GLU A 18 -8.99 -22.44 -3.29
N ASN A 19 -7.96 -22.55 -2.44
CA ASN A 19 -7.81 -21.71 -1.26
C ASN A 19 -7.67 -20.23 -1.63
N ALA A 20 -6.84 -19.90 -2.63
CA ALA A 20 -6.67 -18.52 -3.08
C ALA A 20 -7.99 -17.90 -3.57
N GLN A 21 -8.81 -18.65 -4.31
CA GLN A 21 -10.10 -18.17 -4.82
C GLN A 21 -11.13 -17.87 -3.70
N SER A 22 -10.95 -18.41 -2.50
CA SER A 22 -11.82 -18.14 -1.35
C SER A 22 -11.62 -16.75 -0.72
N PHE A 23 -10.51 -16.06 -1.01
CA PHE A 23 -10.17 -14.77 -0.42
C PHE A 23 -10.73 -13.57 -1.19
N PRO A 24 -10.92 -12.40 -0.55
CA PRO A 24 -11.37 -11.19 -1.23
C PRO A 24 -10.37 -10.70 -2.29
N THR A 25 -10.87 -9.95 -3.28
CA THR A 25 -9.99 -9.31 -4.30
C THR A 25 -9.34 -8.03 -3.79
N GLN A 26 -9.92 -7.40 -2.78
CA GLN A 26 -9.42 -6.16 -2.20
C GLN A 26 -8.41 -6.45 -1.11
N HIS A 27 -7.25 -5.79 -1.16
CA HIS A 27 -6.21 -5.91 -0.14
C HIS A 27 -5.94 -4.54 0.51
N PRO A 28 -6.03 -4.41 1.84
CA PRO A 28 -5.89 -3.12 2.53
C PRO A 28 -4.50 -2.50 2.38
N ARG A 29 -3.48 -3.31 2.03
CA ARG A 29 -2.09 -2.89 1.83
C ARG A 29 -1.63 -2.93 0.37
N CYS A 30 -2.56 -2.96 -0.59
CA CYS A 30 -2.19 -2.79 -2.00
C CYS A 30 -1.49 -1.43 -2.22
N GLY A 31 -0.60 -1.34 -3.21
CA GLY A 31 0.06 -0.11 -3.62
C GLY A 31 -0.89 1.06 -3.88
N THR A 32 -2.14 0.79 -4.25
CA THR A 32 -3.18 1.83 -4.42
C THR A 32 -3.60 2.49 -3.10
N SER A 33 -3.73 1.72 -2.02
CA SER A 33 -3.98 2.25 -0.68
C SER A 33 -2.75 3.00 -0.13
N PHE A 34 -1.54 2.51 -0.43
CA PHE A 34 -0.28 3.18 -0.10
C PHE A 34 -0.19 4.58 -0.77
N LEU A 35 -0.45 4.65 -2.08
CA LEU A 35 -0.40 5.89 -2.84
C LEU A 35 -1.38 6.93 -2.31
N PHE A 36 -2.54 6.50 -1.81
CA PHE A 36 -3.52 7.41 -1.22
C PHE A 36 -3.00 8.08 0.07
N ILE A 37 -2.33 7.30 0.93
CA ILE A 37 -1.74 7.84 2.17
C ILE A 37 -0.63 8.84 1.82
N VAL A 38 0.27 8.47 0.90
CA VAL A 38 1.36 9.36 0.45
C VAL A 38 0.81 10.63 -0.20
N LEU A 39 -0.24 10.53 -1.01
CA LEU A 39 -0.90 11.69 -1.62
C LEU A 39 -1.47 12.64 -0.56
N LEU A 40 -2.17 12.11 0.45
CA LEU A 40 -2.72 12.94 1.52
C LEU A 40 -1.60 13.62 2.31
N SER A 41 -0.53 12.90 2.63
CA SER A 41 0.67 13.47 3.24
C SER A 41 1.27 14.59 2.38
N ALA A 42 1.37 14.38 1.07
CA ALA A 42 1.87 15.37 0.14
C ALA A 42 1.01 16.63 0.13
N ILE A 43 -0.31 16.50 0.06
CA ILE A 43 -1.24 17.64 0.09
C ILE A 43 -1.05 18.44 1.38
N LEU A 44 -1.00 17.78 2.53
CA LEU A 44 -0.85 18.46 3.83
C LEU A 44 0.51 19.17 3.94
N VAL A 45 1.61 18.48 3.63
CA VAL A 45 2.96 19.04 3.72
C VAL A 45 3.12 20.20 2.73
N PHE A 46 2.74 20.00 1.47
CA PHE A 46 2.88 21.05 0.46
C PHE A 46 1.94 22.23 0.71
N ALA A 47 0.72 22.01 1.23
CA ALA A 47 -0.15 23.11 1.64
C ALA A 47 0.47 23.95 2.76
N MET A 48 1.10 23.31 3.76
CA MET A 48 1.82 24.02 4.81
C MET A 48 3.02 24.79 4.27
N VAL A 49 3.84 24.15 3.43
CA VAL A 49 5.00 24.80 2.78
C VAL A 49 4.57 25.98 1.93
N ASP A 50 3.55 25.81 1.08
CA ASP A 50 3.01 26.86 0.22
C ASP A 50 2.51 28.04 1.08
N THR A 51 1.80 27.77 2.19
CA THR A 51 1.31 28.80 3.11
C THR A 51 2.47 29.59 3.75
N ILE A 52 3.51 28.90 4.21
CA ILE A 52 4.70 29.53 4.80
C ILE A 52 5.42 30.39 3.75
N VAL A 53 5.62 29.87 2.54
CA VAL A 53 6.29 30.60 1.45
C VAL A 53 5.48 31.84 1.07
N ILE A 54 4.15 31.74 0.95
CA ILE A 54 3.28 32.90 0.67
C ILE A 54 3.37 33.93 1.79
N TYR A 55 3.42 33.52 3.05
CA TYR A 55 3.56 34.44 4.19
C TYR A 55 4.86 35.26 4.13
N PHE A 56 5.98 34.65 3.75
CA PHE A 56 7.28 35.33 3.69
C PHE A 56 7.53 36.10 2.37
N LEU A 57 7.12 35.54 1.23
CA LEU A 57 7.42 36.10 -0.11
C LEU A 57 6.24 36.89 -0.70
N GLY A 58 5.06 36.86 -0.08
CA GLY A 58 3.85 37.56 -0.51
C GLY A 58 3.18 36.98 -1.76
N THR A 59 3.90 36.20 -2.58
CA THR A 59 3.40 35.55 -3.80
C THR A 59 4.06 34.19 -4.00
N ILE A 60 3.39 33.30 -4.72
CA ILE A 60 3.96 32.02 -5.14
C ILE A 60 3.87 31.93 -6.67
N SER A 61 5.04 31.85 -7.32
CA SER A 61 5.13 31.60 -8.76
C SER A 61 5.52 30.14 -9.00
N LEU A 62 5.22 29.61 -10.20
CA LEU A 62 5.53 28.21 -10.56
C LEU A 62 7.00 27.82 -10.31
N PRO A 63 8.01 28.65 -10.66
CA PRO A 63 9.42 28.31 -10.41
C PRO A 63 9.75 28.21 -8.91
N ILE A 64 9.21 29.12 -8.10
CA ILE A 64 9.42 29.13 -6.64
C ILE A 64 8.81 27.87 -6.03
N ARG A 65 7.60 27.51 -6.46
CA ARG A 65 6.92 26.30 -5.99
C ARG A 65 7.76 25.06 -6.29
N LEU A 66 8.25 24.92 -7.51
CA LEU A 66 9.07 23.76 -7.91
C LEU A 66 10.37 23.68 -7.09
N LEU A 67 11.01 24.83 -6.84
CA LEU A 67 12.25 24.90 -6.05
C LEU A 67 12.05 24.41 -4.61
N PHE A 68 10.90 24.68 -4.00
CA PHE A 68 10.58 24.19 -2.65
C PHE A 68 10.02 22.76 -2.64
N HIS A 69 9.29 22.34 -3.66
CA HIS A 69 8.66 21.01 -3.69
C HIS A 69 9.66 19.90 -3.99
N LEU A 70 10.56 20.11 -4.94
CA LEU A 70 11.48 19.06 -5.42
C LEU A 70 12.37 18.50 -4.28
N PRO A 71 12.98 19.32 -3.41
CA PRO A 71 13.76 18.83 -2.28
C PRO A 71 12.92 18.21 -1.17
N MET A 72 11.62 18.53 -1.12
CA MET A 72 10.68 18.03 -0.12
C MET A 72 10.08 16.66 -0.50
N ILE A 73 10.28 16.18 -1.73
CA ILE A 73 9.79 14.86 -2.15
C ILE A 73 10.25 13.73 -1.22
N PRO A 74 11.55 13.58 -0.88
CA PRO A 74 12.01 12.54 0.04
C PRO A 74 11.40 12.67 1.44
N PHE A 75 11.19 13.90 1.90
CA PHE A 75 10.59 14.18 3.21
C PHE A 75 9.12 13.74 3.26
N VAL A 76 8.34 14.08 2.23
CA VAL A 76 6.96 13.62 2.07
C VAL A 76 6.89 12.10 1.97
N SER A 77 7.78 11.46 1.21
CA SER A 77 7.86 10.00 1.12
C SER A 77 8.18 9.35 2.46
N GLY A 78 9.08 9.93 3.26
CA GLY A 78 9.40 9.46 4.61
C GLY A 78 8.21 9.53 5.56
N ILE A 79 7.49 10.65 5.57
CA ILE A 79 6.25 10.80 6.35
C ILE A 79 5.20 9.77 5.91
N GLY A 80 5.02 9.60 4.59
CA GLY A 80 4.12 8.60 4.05
C GLY A 80 4.45 7.20 4.54
N TYR A 81 5.72 6.81 4.48
CA TYR A 81 6.18 5.50 4.96
C TYR A 81 5.85 5.27 6.44
N GLU A 82 6.14 6.23 7.32
CA GLU A 82 5.82 6.12 8.75
C GLU A 82 4.32 6.05 9.01
N LEU A 83 3.50 6.84 8.29
CA LEU A 83 2.04 6.78 8.40
C LEU A 83 1.50 5.43 7.95
N ILE A 84 2.08 4.82 6.93
CA ILE A 84 1.70 3.49 6.45
C ILE A 84 2.06 2.41 7.47
N LYS A 85 3.27 2.49 8.03
CA LYS A 85 3.74 1.60 9.10
C LYS A 85 2.89 1.73 10.37
N LEU A 86 2.45 2.94 10.72
CA LEU A 86 1.52 3.17 11.82
C LEU A 86 0.11 2.65 11.50
N SER A 87 -0.34 2.85 10.26
CA SER A 87 -1.65 2.37 9.79
C SER A 87 -1.74 0.84 9.70
N SER A 88 -0.62 0.14 9.61
CA SER A 88 -0.56 -1.32 9.70
C SER A 88 -0.52 -1.81 11.15
N LYS A 89 0.11 -1.06 12.06
CA LYS A 89 0.20 -1.39 13.50
C LYS A 89 -1.05 -1.11 14.31
N SER A 90 -1.84 -0.13 13.87
CA SER A 90 -2.98 0.37 14.66
C SER A 90 -4.30 0.06 13.98
N ASP A 91 -5.16 -0.68 14.69
CA ASP A 91 -6.58 -0.88 14.35
C ASP A 91 -7.46 0.31 14.77
N SER A 92 -6.87 1.48 15.04
CA SER A 92 -7.63 2.68 15.35
C SER A 92 -8.58 3.04 14.20
N ILE A 93 -9.79 3.48 14.57
CA ILE A 93 -10.87 3.90 13.67
C ILE A 93 -10.35 4.93 12.64
N PHE A 94 -9.41 5.79 13.05
CA PHE A 94 -8.79 6.77 12.17
C PHE A 94 -8.05 6.13 10.99
N PHE A 95 -7.20 5.14 11.24
CA PHE A 95 -6.47 4.44 10.17
C PHE A 95 -7.38 3.56 9.33
N SER A 96 -8.44 3.00 9.92
CA SER A 96 -9.47 2.30 9.15
C SER A 96 -10.16 3.24 8.15
N ILE A 97 -10.51 4.46 8.56
CA ILE A 97 -11.08 5.48 7.66
C ILE A 97 -10.09 5.86 6.56
N LEU A 98 -8.80 5.98 6.88
CA LEU A 98 -7.77 6.33 5.91
C LEU A 98 -7.55 5.26 4.83
N LYS A 99 -7.74 3.98 5.18
CA LYS A 99 -7.63 2.82 4.27
C LYS A 99 -8.88 2.64 3.38
N LYS A 100 -10.07 3.05 3.85
CA LYS A 100 -11.34 2.90 3.12
C LYS A 100 -11.37 3.47 1.70
N PRO A 101 -10.87 4.68 1.39
CA PRO A 101 -10.91 5.20 0.03
C PRO A 101 -10.09 4.35 -0.94
N GLY A 102 -8.93 3.83 -0.51
CA GLY A 102 -8.12 2.90 -1.30
C GLY A 102 -8.84 1.59 -1.58
N LEU A 103 -9.52 1.03 -0.58
CA LEU A 103 -10.36 -0.17 -0.74
C LEU A 103 -11.57 0.08 -1.65
N LEU A 104 -12.19 1.25 -1.56
CA LEU A 104 -13.30 1.64 -2.43
C LEU A 104 -12.85 1.74 -3.90
N LEU A 105 -11.66 2.29 -4.14
CA LEU A 105 -11.08 2.32 -5.48
C LEU A 105 -10.83 0.90 -6.00
N GLN A 106 -10.36 -0.01 -5.14
CA GLN A 106 -10.20 -1.42 -5.48
C GLN A 106 -11.54 -2.11 -5.80
N ASN A 107 -12.66 -1.72 -5.17
CA ASN A 107 -13.98 -2.25 -5.55
C ASN A 107 -14.38 -1.91 -6.99
N ILE A 108 -13.86 -0.80 -7.54
CA ILE A 108 -14.13 -0.38 -8.91
C ILE A 108 -13.11 -0.99 -9.88
N THR A 109 -11.86 -1.15 -9.45
CA THR A 109 -10.73 -1.51 -10.31
C THR A 109 -10.35 -2.99 -10.29
N THR A 110 -10.84 -3.77 -9.31
CA THR A 110 -10.56 -5.20 -9.21
C THR A 110 -11.74 -6.04 -9.71
N LYS A 111 -11.43 -7.22 -10.25
CA LYS A 111 -12.41 -8.25 -10.65
C LYS A 111 -11.95 -9.61 -10.14
N GLN A 112 -12.89 -10.56 -10.10
CA GLN A 112 -12.56 -11.94 -9.79
C GLN A 112 -11.62 -12.51 -10.87
N PRO A 113 -10.44 -13.05 -10.50
CA PRO A 113 -9.50 -13.60 -11.45
C PRO A 113 -9.89 -15.01 -11.89
N GLU A 114 -9.48 -15.39 -13.10
CA GLU A 114 -9.50 -16.77 -13.57
C GLU A 114 -8.40 -17.61 -12.90
N ASP A 115 -8.59 -18.92 -12.87
CA ASP A 115 -7.69 -19.87 -12.20
C ASP A 115 -6.25 -19.81 -12.76
N ASP A 116 -6.10 -19.65 -14.08
CA ASP A 116 -4.80 -19.52 -14.73
C ASP A 116 -4.02 -18.30 -14.22
N MET A 117 -4.71 -17.18 -13.96
CA MET A 117 -4.09 -15.98 -13.40
C MET A 117 -3.65 -16.20 -11.95
N VAL A 118 -4.39 -17.03 -11.20
CA VAL A 118 -4.03 -17.43 -9.84
C VAL A 118 -2.80 -18.32 -9.86
N VAL A 119 -2.70 -19.28 -10.79
CA VAL A 119 -1.50 -20.11 -10.97
C VAL A 119 -0.27 -19.25 -11.25
N VAL A 120 -0.35 -18.29 -12.18
CA VAL A 120 0.75 -17.35 -12.45
C VAL A 120 1.14 -16.57 -11.20
N SER A 121 0.15 -16.11 -10.42
CA SER A 121 0.41 -15.37 -9.18
C SER A 121 1.08 -16.22 -8.11
N ILE A 122 0.70 -17.50 -7.98
CA ILE A 122 1.35 -18.46 -7.07
C ILE A 122 2.80 -18.70 -7.49
N THR A 123 3.05 -18.87 -8.79
CA THR A 123 4.42 -19.03 -9.33
C THR A 123 5.26 -17.78 -9.06
N ALA A 124 4.72 -16.59 -9.31
CA ALA A 124 5.40 -15.33 -9.02
C ALA A 124 5.73 -15.17 -7.53
N LEU A 125 4.80 -15.55 -6.64
CA LEU A 125 5.03 -15.54 -5.19
C LEU A 125 6.20 -16.48 -4.81
N LYS A 126 6.19 -17.72 -5.32
CA LYS A 126 7.25 -18.71 -5.05
C LYS A 126 8.61 -18.21 -5.50
N GLU A 127 8.70 -17.66 -6.71
CA GLU A 127 9.93 -17.09 -7.24
C GLU A 127 10.41 -15.87 -6.45
N ALA A 128 9.50 -15.01 -5.99
CA ALA A 128 9.84 -13.84 -5.19
C ALA A 128 10.49 -14.21 -3.84
N PHE A 129 10.07 -15.31 -3.23
CA PHE A 129 10.69 -15.83 -2.00
C PHE A 129 11.90 -16.75 -2.25
N GLY A 130 12.01 -17.33 -3.44
CA GLY A 130 13.09 -18.26 -3.80
C GLY A 130 13.27 -19.36 -2.77
N ASP A 131 14.51 -19.53 -2.30
CA ASP A 131 14.87 -20.56 -1.32
C ASP A 131 14.13 -20.40 0.02
N LYS A 132 13.78 -19.16 0.41
CA LYS A 132 13.10 -18.86 1.67
C LYS A 132 11.64 -19.31 1.68
N TYR A 133 11.06 -19.64 0.52
CA TYR A 133 9.66 -20.05 0.44
C TYR A 133 9.36 -21.24 1.35
N LYS A 134 10.25 -22.25 1.38
CA LYS A 134 10.06 -23.46 2.19
C LYS A 134 10.03 -23.18 3.68
N ASP A 135 10.82 -22.20 4.13
CA ASP A 135 10.86 -21.79 5.53
C ASP A 135 9.65 -20.96 5.94
N MET A 136 8.97 -20.39 4.94
CA MET A 136 7.87 -19.46 5.17
C MET A 136 6.48 -20.09 5.04
N VAL A 137 6.29 -21.10 4.20
CA VAL A 137 4.97 -21.73 4.01
C VAL A 137 4.43 -22.37 5.28
N GLY A 138 3.09 -22.30 5.47
CA GLY A 138 2.40 -22.97 6.57
C GLY A 138 2.42 -22.23 7.91
N LYS A 139 3.03 -21.03 7.94
CA LYS A 139 2.97 -20.12 9.08
C LYS A 139 1.92 -19.05 8.82
N GLU A 140 1.14 -18.73 9.84
CA GLU A 140 0.32 -17.53 9.79
C GLU A 140 1.23 -16.31 9.87
N TYR A 141 1.11 -15.43 8.88
CA TYR A 141 1.76 -14.14 8.92
C TYR A 141 0.71 -13.10 9.24
N THR A 142 0.88 -12.44 10.38
CA THR A 142 0.44 -11.06 10.42
C THR A 142 1.33 -10.30 9.45
N ALA A 143 0.68 -9.53 8.58
CA ALA A 143 1.17 -8.47 7.72
C ALA A 143 2.57 -7.82 7.96
N GLU A 144 3.09 -7.86 9.19
CA GLU A 144 4.34 -7.24 9.62
C GLU A 144 5.57 -8.17 9.52
N ALA A 145 5.38 -9.49 9.41
CA ALA A 145 6.45 -10.48 9.57
C ALA A 145 7.22 -10.83 8.29
N ILE A 146 6.93 -10.17 7.16
CA ILE A 146 7.55 -10.41 5.84
C ILE A 146 8.36 -9.19 5.37
N GLY A 147 8.96 -8.45 6.31
CA GLY A 147 9.84 -7.31 6.06
C GLY A 147 11.22 -7.51 6.64
#